data_AF-A0A5B8XGA4-F1
#
_entry.id   AF-A0A5B8XGA4-F1
#
_cell.length_a   1.000
_cell.length_b   1.000
_cell.length_c   1.000
_cell.angle_alpha   90.00
_cell.angle_beta   90.00
_cell.angle_gamma   90.00
#
_symmetry.space_group_name_H-M   'P 1'
#
loop_
_entity.id
_entity.type
_entity.pdbx_description
1 polymer ?
#
loop_
_entity_poly.entity_id
_entity_poly.type
_entity_poly.pdbx_seq_one_letter_code
_entity_poly.pdbx_strand_id
1 'polypeptide(L)' 'MNKTEIRRLILDKAYNSNTGHIGSSLSICDIIWCLYDRIMKVGPSDFEDVKNPERDVIFL' A
#
# COMPACT_ATOMS: atom_id res chain seq x y z
N MET A 1 4.95 5.16 8.01
CA MET A 1 3.48 5.31 8.14
C MET A 1 2.95 4.08 8.87
N ASN A 2 2.14 4.25 9.90
CA ASN A 2 1.53 3.17 10.66
C ASN A 2 0.18 2.74 10.03
N LYS A 3 -0.35 1.61 10.50
CA LYS A 3 -1.58 0.99 9.99
C LYS A 3 -2.83 1.90 10.07
N THR A 4 -2.89 2.78 11.07
CA THR A 4 -4.02 3.71 11.26
C THR A 4 -3.95 4.84 10.25
N GLU A 5 -2.76 5.35 9.97
CA GLU A 5 -2.52 6.39 8.97
C GLU A 5 -2.91 5.91 7.57
N ILE A 6 -2.62 4.65 7.21
CA ILE A 6 -3.04 4.05 5.93
C ILE A 6 -4.57 3.99 5.83
N ARG A 7 -5.26 3.51 6.87
CA ARG A 7 -6.73 3.45 6.87
C ARG A 7 -7.36 4.83 6.73
N ARG A 8 -6.81 5.83 7.42
CA ARG A 8 -7.26 7.22 7.29
C ARG A 8 -7.07 7.74 5.86
N LEU A 9 -5.93 7.48 5.25
CA LEU A 9 -5.67 7.84 3.86
C LEU A 9 -6.69 7.20 2.89
N ILE A 10 -7.04 5.93 3.09
CA ILE A 10 -8.07 5.24 2.29
C ILE A 10 -9.43 5.96 2.41
N LEU A 11 -9.83 6.31 3.64
CA LEU A 11 -11.09 7.02 3.89
C LEU A 11 -11.09 8.42 3.27
N ASP A 12 -10.00 9.17 3.44
CA ASP A 12 -9.86 10.52 2.88
C ASP A 12 -9.93 10.48 1.35
N LYS A 13 -9.26 9.49 0.71
CA LYS A 13 -9.32 9.32 -0.74
C LYS A 13 -10.72 8.95 -1.22
N ALA A 14 -11.40 8.05 -0.51
CA ALA A 14 -12.75 7.64 -0.86
C ALA A 14 -13.77 8.78 -0.73
N TYR A 15 -13.67 9.55 0.36
CA TYR A 15 -14.50 10.72 0.60
C TYR A 15 -14.32 11.77 -0.50
N ASN A 16 -13.08 12.14 -0.81
CA ASN A 16 -12.78 13.15 -1.82
C ASN A 16 -13.13 12.73 -3.26
N SER A 17 -13.21 11.43 -3.53
CA SER A 17 -13.59 10.89 -4.85
C SER A 17 -15.05 10.47 -4.94
N ASN A 18 -15.85 10.62 -3.88
CA ASN A 18 -17.24 10.17 -3.79
C ASN A 18 -17.44 8.69 -4.18
N THR A 19 -16.52 7.79 -3.76
CA THR A 19 -16.63 6.34 -3.99
C THR A 19 -16.92 5.57 -2.70
N GLY A 20 -17.75 4.54 -2.79
CA GLY A 20 -18.10 3.66 -1.66
C GLY A 20 -17.35 2.32 -1.62
N HIS A 21 -16.56 1.99 -2.65
CA HIS A 21 -15.91 0.68 -2.77
C HIS A 21 -14.58 0.62 -2.00
N ILE A 22 -14.66 0.71 -0.66
CA ILE A 22 -13.48 0.75 0.22
C ILE A 22 -13.26 -0.52 1.06
N GLY A 23 -14.24 -1.43 1.08
CA GLY A 23 -14.22 -2.61 1.93
C GLY A 23 -13.01 -3.51 1.66
N SER A 24 -12.69 -3.75 0.39
CA SER A 24 -11.51 -4.53 -0.02
C SER A 24 -10.23 -3.88 0.48
N SER A 25 -10.02 -2.59 0.21
CA SER A 25 -8.84 -1.83 0.64
C SER A 25 -8.65 -1.84 2.17
N LEU A 26 -9.73 -1.67 2.93
CA LEU A 26 -9.68 -1.71 4.39
C LEU A 26 -9.40 -3.12 4.92
N SER A 27 -9.94 -4.16 4.28
CA SER A 27 -9.79 -5.56 4.71
C SER A 27 -8.35 -6.08 4.58
N ILE A 28 -7.61 -5.63 3.56
CA ILE A 28 -6.23 -6.08 3.29
C ILE A 28 -5.16 -5.15 3.88
N CYS A 29 -5.54 -4.04 4.50
CA CYS A 29 -4.62 -2.97 4.92
C CYS A 29 -3.43 -3.48 5.75
N ASP A 30 -3.66 -4.41 6.68
CA ASP A 30 -2.60 -4.92 7.57
C ASP A 30 -1.66 -5.87 6.85
N ILE A 31 -2.18 -6.64 5.89
CA ILE A 31 -1.39 -7.54 5.05
C ILE A 31 -0.45 -6.71 4.18
N ILE A 32 -1.01 -5.71 3.49
CA ILE A 32 -0.22 -4.83 2.62
C ILE A 32 0.83 -4.06 3.43
N TRP A 33 0.47 -3.53 4.59
CA TRP A 33 1.44 -2.88 5.47
C TRP A 33 2.57 -3.84 5.88
N CYS A 34 2.26 -5.07 6.29
CA CYS A 34 3.27 -6.06 6.66
C CYS A 34 4.18 -6.43 5.49
N LEU A 35 3.61 -6.63 4.30
CA LEU A 35 4.38 -6.98 3.11
C LEU A 35 5.40 -5.90 2.76
N TYR A 36 4.97 -4.63 2.69
CA TYR A 36 5.85 -3.52 2.32
C TYR A 36 6.82 -3.11 3.44
N ASP A 37 6.45 -3.24 4.71
CA ASP A 37 7.26 -2.77 5.84
C ASP A 37 8.30 -3.82 6.28
N ARG A 38 7.98 -5.11 6.13
CA ARG A 38 8.75 -6.18 6.81
C ARG A 38 9.23 -7.31 5.93
N ILE A 39 8.53 -7.61 4.84
CA ILE A 39 8.74 -8.87 4.10
C ILE A 39 9.42 -8.60 2.76
N MET A 40 8.86 -7.71 1.95
CA MET A 40 9.30 -7.51 0.59
C MET A 40 10.64 -6.80 0.51
N LYS A 41 11.49 -7.23 -0.42
CA LYS A 41 12.69 -6.52 -0.86
C LYS A 41 12.28 -5.36 -1.78
N VAL A 42 11.73 -4.32 -1.18
CA VAL A 42 11.35 -3.06 -1.85
C VAL A 42 11.84 -1.87 -1.03
N GLY A 43 12.46 -0.90 -1.69
CA GLY A 43 12.96 0.33 -1.09
C GLY A 43 12.02 1.52 -1.34
N PRO A 44 11.99 2.51 -0.42
CA PRO A 44 11.21 3.74 -0.59
C PRO A 44 11.86 4.75 -1.56
N SER A 45 13.08 4.50 -2.05
CA SER A 45 13.87 5.46 -2.82
C SER A 45 13.93 5.14 -4.31
N ASP A 46 13.18 5.93 -5.08
CA ASP A 46 13.36 6.29 -6.48
C ASP A 46 13.38 5.20 -7.57
N PHE A 47 13.22 5.69 -8.81
CA PHE A 47 13.15 4.99 -10.09
C PHE A 47 14.18 3.88 -10.33
N GLU A 48 15.26 3.81 -9.54
CA GLU A 48 16.25 2.73 -9.62
C GLU A 48 15.75 1.41 -9.05
N ASP A 49 14.94 1.46 -7.99
CA ASP A 49 14.38 0.25 -7.40
C ASP A 49 13.30 -0.36 -8.30
N VAL A 50 12.56 0.46 -9.05
CA VAL A 50 11.63 -0.02 -10.10
C VAL A 50 12.37 -0.76 -11.23
N LYS A 51 13.63 -0.39 -11.51
CA LYS A 51 14.48 -1.06 -12.51
C LYS A 51 15.26 -2.25 -11.94
N ASN A 52 15.20 -2.47 -10.63
CA ASN A 52 15.89 -3.59 -9.99
C ASN A 52 15.18 -4.90 -10.38
N PRO A 53 15.82 -5.80 -11.14
CA PRO A 53 15.20 -7.06 -11.57
C PRO A 53 14.98 -8.04 -10.41
N GLU A 54 15.61 -7.82 -9.25
CA GLU A 54 15.45 -8.65 -8.05
C GLU A 54 14.44 -8.09 -7.05
N ARG A 55 13.72 -7.01 -7.40
CA ARG A 55 12.69 -6.43 -6.54
C ARG A 55 11.46 -7.34 -6.50
N ASP A 56 10.88 -7.51 -5.33
CA ASP A 56 9.62 -8.24 -5.19
C ASP A 56 8.44 -7.46 -5.80
N VAL A 57 7.51 -8.18 -6.43
CA VAL A 57 6.33 -7.60 -7.10
C VAL A 57 5.04 -8.19 -6.53
N ILE A 58 4.09 -7.34 -6.17
CA ILE A 58 2.72 -7.73 -5.81
C ILE A 58 1.77 -7.38 -6.95
N PHE A 59 0.83 -8.28 -7.23
CA PHE A 59 -0.33 -8.04 -8.09
C PHE A 59 -1.58 -8.00 -7.21
N LEU A 60 -2.39 -6.94 -7.35
CA LEU A 60 -3.64 -6.70 -6.62
C LEU A 60 -4.82 -6.64 -7.58
#